data_AF-A0ABD2BF60-F1
#
_entry.id   AF-A0ABD2BF60-F1
#
_cell.length_a   1.000
_cell.length_b   1.000
_cell.length_c   1.000
_cell.angle_alpha   90.00
_cell.angle_beta   90.00
_cell.angle_gamma   90.00
#
_symmetry.space_group_name_H-M   'P 1'
#
loop_
_entity.id
_entity.type
_entity.pdbx_description
1 polymer ?
#
loop_
_entity_poly.entity_id
_entity_poly.type
_entity_poly.pdbx_seq_one_letter_code
_entity_poly.pdbx_strand_id
1 'polypeptide(L)'
;MGKRYYCDYCDRSFKDDPEARRKHLSSLQHAKNRSDHYSSYKDPETILQEELEKVPCKRYISSGDCAFGSSCKFSHYSPSLMWELQCIVAAKETTTPHFEPQGGWPNPDDIVKEFFVDITNPDTTEEFTYPIWDVPPELHNYPNLPPSLWPVTPESVTDSNFGQWS
;
A
#
# COMPACT_ATOMS: atom_id res chain seq x y z
N MET A 1 28.99 12.01 -17.76
CA MET A 1 27.73 12.68 -17.37
C MET A 1 27.55 12.49 -15.87
N GLY A 2 27.40 13.57 -15.09
CA GLY A 2 27.29 13.47 -13.62
C GLY A 2 25.91 12.99 -13.18
N LYS A 3 25.84 12.22 -12.09
CA LYS A 3 24.57 11.81 -11.46
C LYS A 3 23.82 13.07 -10.98
N ARG A 4 22.49 13.07 -11.11
CA ARG A 4 21.61 14.12 -10.60
C ARG A 4 20.73 13.54 -9.51
N TYR A 5 20.51 14.30 -8.45
CA TYR A 5 19.57 13.94 -7.39
C TYR A 5 18.25 14.65 -7.63
N TYR A 6 17.15 13.92 -7.48
CA TYR A 6 15.78 14.42 -7.55
C TYR A 6 15.14 14.29 -6.16
N CYS A 7 14.38 15.30 -5.74
CA CYS A 7 13.59 15.24 -4.52
C CYS A 7 12.10 15.33 -4.85
N ASP A 8 11.36 14.27 -4.55
CA ASP A 8 9.91 14.18 -4.83
C ASP A 8 9.08 15.19 -4.03
N TYR A 9 9.49 15.52 -2.81
CA TYR A 9 8.78 16.52 -1.99
C TYR A 9 8.96 17.96 -2.49
N CYS A 10 10.02 18.23 -3.26
CA CYS A 10 10.39 19.59 -3.67
C CYS A 10 10.29 19.81 -5.18
N ASP A 11 10.04 18.75 -5.96
CA ASP A 11 10.05 18.73 -7.43
C ASP A 11 11.28 19.39 -8.05
N ARG A 12 12.46 19.12 -7.48
CA ARG A 12 13.73 19.75 -7.89
C ARG A 12 14.78 18.70 -8.19
N SER A 13 15.45 18.87 -9.34
CA SER A 13 16.66 18.13 -9.69
C SER A 13 17.90 19.02 -9.58
N PHE A 14 18.96 18.51 -8.94
CA PHE A 14 20.26 19.18 -8.86
C PHE A 14 21.42 18.19 -9.03
N LYS A 15 22.64 18.72 -9.16
CA LYS A 15 23.84 17.86 -9.28
C LYS A 15 23.99 17.02 -8.02
N ASP A 16 24.24 15.73 -8.18
CA ASP A 16 24.31 14.82 -7.05
C ASP A 16 25.65 14.96 -6.30
N ASP A 17 25.68 15.91 -5.37
CA ASP A 17 26.76 16.12 -4.42
C ASP A 17 26.25 15.77 -3.01
N PRO A 18 26.95 14.93 -2.23
CA PRO A 18 26.46 14.44 -0.94
C PRO A 18 26.23 15.57 0.07
N GLU A 19 27.03 16.63 0.04
CA GLU A 19 26.87 17.76 0.95
C GLU A 19 25.71 18.66 0.53
N ALA A 20 25.56 18.93 -0.77
CA ALA A 20 24.41 19.65 -1.31
C ALA A 20 23.10 18.90 -1.01
N ARG A 21 23.08 17.57 -1.16
CA ARG A 21 21.93 16.73 -0.83
C ARG A 21 21.57 16.83 0.64
N ARG A 22 22.55 16.71 1.53
CA ARG A 22 22.31 16.86 2.98
C ARG A 22 21.75 18.23 3.34
N LYS A 23 22.34 19.30 2.79
CA LYS A 23 21.85 20.69 2.99
C LYS A 23 20.42 20.87 2.48
N HIS A 24 20.08 20.26 1.35
CA HIS A 24 18.72 20.25 0.81
C HIS A 24 17.75 19.55 1.76
N LEU A 25 18.07 18.33 2.22
CA LEU A 25 17.20 17.56 3.11
C LEU A 25 17.01 18.22 4.49
N SER A 26 18.03 18.90 5.01
CA SER A 26 17.92 19.67 6.26
C SER A 26 17.32 21.07 6.09
N SER A 27 16.94 21.46 4.88
CA SER A 27 16.37 22.79 4.64
C SER A 27 14.94 22.90 5.20
N LEU A 28 14.58 24.10 5.69
CA LEU A 28 13.23 24.36 6.20
C LEU A 28 12.15 24.14 5.12
N GLN A 29 12.48 24.43 3.87
CA GLN A 29 11.55 24.21 2.76
C GLN A 29 11.25 22.72 2.56
N HIS A 30 12.29 21.87 2.55
CA HIS A 30 12.10 20.42 2.45
C HIS A 30 11.32 19.89 3.65
N ALA A 31 11.66 20.32 4.87
CA ALA A 31 10.95 19.92 6.08
C ALA A 31 9.45 20.31 6.02
N LYS A 32 9.15 21.53 5.58
CA LYS A 32 7.77 22.00 5.38
C LYS A 32 7.04 21.17 4.32
N ASN A 33 7.61 21.03 3.14
CA ASN A 33 6.98 20.26 2.05
C ASN A 33 6.73 18.80 2.45
N ARG A 34 7.67 18.19 3.17
CA ARG A 34 7.51 16.84 3.71
C ARG A 34 6.34 16.79 4.70
N SER A 35 6.25 17.77 5.62
CA SER A 35 5.14 17.88 6.55
C SER A 35 3.79 18.07 5.83
N ASP A 36 3.74 18.96 4.85
CA ASP A 36 2.53 19.24 4.06
C ASP A 36 2.08 17.99 3.27
N HIS A 37 3.03 17.24 2.69
CA HIS A 37 2.76 15.97 2.02
C HIS A 37 2.06 14.99 2.98
N TYR A 38 2.66 14.68 4.13
CA TYR A 38 2.04 13.76 5.08
C TYR A 38 0.73 14.30 5.67
N SER A 39 0.58 15.62 5.81
CA SER A 39 -0.67 16.23 6.26
C SER A 39 -1.85 15.92 5.34
N SER A 40 -1.62 15.77 4.04
CA SER A 40 -2.69 15.48 3.06
C SER A 40 -3.17 14.02 3.07
N TYR A 41 -2.35 13.11 3.60
CA TYR A 41 -2.64 11.67 3.68
C TYR A 41 -2.94 11.21 5.11
N LYS A 42 -3.22 12.12 6.05
CA LYS A 42 -3.60 11.74 7.41
C LYS A 42 -4.97 11.09 7.43
N ASP A 43 -5.14 10.11 8.32
CA ASP A 43 -6.42 9.48 8.57
C ASP A 43 -7.45 10.49 9.10
N PRO A 44 -8.72 10.39 8.69
CA PRO A 44 -9.77 11.31 9.12
C PRO A 44 -9.99 11.28 10.64
N GLU A 45 -9.77 10.12 11.28
CA GLU A 45 -9.81 9.96 12.74
C GLU A 45 -8.74 10.80 13.43
N THR A 46 -7.49 10.72 12.97
CA THR A 46 -6.38 11.50 13.53
C THR A 46 -6.61 13.00 13.33
N ILE A 47 -7.09 13.40 12.15
CA ILE A 47 -7.44 14.80 11.87
C ILE A 47 -8.53 15.27 12.86
N LEU A 48 -9.58 14.47 13.05
CA LEU A 48 -10.68 14.83 13.94
C LEU A 48 -10.19 15.03 15.38
N GLN A 49 -9.35 14.13 15.88
CA GLN A 49 -8.77 14.25 17.22
C GLN A 49 -7.91 15.53 17.35
N GLU A 50 -7.01 15.77 16.40
CA GLU A 50 -6.15 16.96 16.41
C GLU A 50 -6.98 18.26 16.36
N GLU A 51 -8.06 18.29 15.59
CA GLU A 51 -8.90 19.49 15.44
C GLU A 51 -9.83 19.72 16.64
N LEU A 52 -10.29 18.66 17.31
CA LEU A 52 -11.05 18.77 18.56
C LEU A 52 -10.21 19.31 19.72
N GLU A 53 -8.93 18.97 19.76
CA GLU A 53 -7.98 19.48 20.77
C GLU A 53 -7.60 20.94 20.52
N LYS A 54 -7.69 21.42 19.27
CA LYS A 54 -7.32 22.78 18.87
C LYS A 54 -8.47 23.76 19.12
N VAL A 55 -8.10 24.96 19.57
CA VAL A 55 -9.06 26.08 19.67
C VAL A 55 -9.34 26.64 18.26
N PRO A 56 -10.61 26.97 17.93
CA PRO A 56 -10.99 27.54 16.65
C PRO A 56 -10.29 28.88 16.36
N CYS A 57 -9.80 29.05 15.13
CA CYS A 57 -9.14 30.26 14.67
C CYS A 57 -10.14 31.40 14.44
N LYS A 58 -10.15 32.39 15.35
CA LYS A 58 -11.08 33.53 15.26
C LYS A 58 -10.99 34.30 13.94
N ARG A 59 -9.77 34.53 13.43
CA ARG A 59 -9.56 35.26 12.16
C ARG A 59 -10.12 34.49 10.97
N TYR A 60 -9.78 33.21 10.87
CA TYR A 60 -10.27 32.36 9.78
C TYR A 60 -11.78 32.22 9.79
N ILE A 61 -12.39 32.02 10.96
CA ILE A 61 -13.84 31.87 11.08
C ILE A 61 -14.57 33.20 10.81
N SER A 62 -13.99 34.33 11.22
CA SER A 62 -14.61 35.65 11.05
C SER A 62 -14.44 36.22 9.63
N SER A 63 -13.28 36.03 9.01
CA SER A 63 -12.90 36.71 7.77
C SER A 63 -12.75 35.73 6.59
N GLY A 64 -12.66 34.43 6.85
CA GLY A 64 -12.39 33.39 5.84
C GLY A 64 -10.91 33.29 5.46
N ASP A 65 -10.07 34.22 5.92
CA ASP A 65 -8.64 34.24 5.67
C ASP A 65 -7.83 34.21 6.97
N CYS A 66 -6.66 33.57 6.91
CA CYS A 66 -5.71 33.55 8.01
C CYS A 66 -4.31 33.77 7.45
N ALA A 67 -3.62 34.79 7.95
CA ALA A 67 -2.25 35.12 7.54
C ALA A 67 -1.24 33.98 7.77
N PHE A 68 -1.55 33.03 8.66
CA PHE A 68 -0.69 31.88 8.95
C PHE A 68 -0.96 30.67 8.03
N GLY A 69 -2.03 30.69 7.22
CA GLY A 69 -2.37 29.61 6.28
C GLY A 69 -2.43 28.23 6.95
N SER A 70 -1.81 27.23 6.32
CA SER A 70 -1.71 25.85 6.84
C SER A 70 -0.82 25.69 8.07
N SER A 71 0.01 26.69 8.38
CA SER A 71 0.88 26.68 9.57
C SER A 71 0.23 27.29 10.82
N CYS A 72 -1.08 27.59 10.74
CA CYS A 72 -1.82 28.12 11.87
C CYS A 72 -1.91 27.10 13.02
N LYS A 73 -1.70 27.56 14.25
CA LYS A 73 -1.81 26.72 15.46
C LYS A 73 -3.26 26.45 15.88
N PHE A 74 -4.21 27.18 15.30
CA PHE A 74 -5.63 27.13 15.63
C PHE A 74 -6.40 26.40 14.55
N SER A 75 -7.52 25.77 14.92
CA SER A 75 -8.35 25.02 13.98
C SER A 75 -8.95 25.93 12.92
N HIS A 76 -8.82 25.55 11.66
CA HIS A 76 -9.51 26.19 10.52
C HIS A 76 -10.79 25.44 10.13
N TYR A 77 -11.19 24.42 10.88
CA TYR A 77 -12.43 23.70 10.63
C TYR A 77 -13.61 24.54 11.14
N SER A 78 -14.49 24.94 10.24
CA SER A 78 -15.79 25.49 10.63
C SER A 78 -16.63 24.40 11.32
N PRO A 79 -17.65 24.77 12.11
CA PRO A 79 -18.54 23.79 12.73
C PRO A 79 -19.17 22.81 11.72
N SER A 80 -19.45 23.29 10.50
CA SER A 80 -19.95 22.45 9.40
C SER A 80 -18.91 21.44 8.91
N LEU A 81 -17.66 21.85 8.73
CA LEU A 81 -16.57 20.96 8.32
C LEU A 81 -16.23 19.93 9.42
N MET A 82 -16.30 20.34 10.69
CA MET A 82 -16.11 19.41 11.81
C MET A 82 -17.19 18.33 11.82
N TRP A 83 -18.45 18.70 11.57
CA TRP A 83 -19.55 17.74 11.48
C TRP A 83 -19.36 16.76 10.32
N GLU A 84 -18.98 17.26 9.14
CA GLU A 84 -18.68 16.40 7.98
C GLU A 84 -17.56 15.40 8.28
N LEU A 85 -16.48 15.85 8.92
CA LEU A 85 -15.38 15.00 9.33
C LEU A 85 -15.82 13.91 10.33
N GLN A 86 -16.69 14.26 11.28
CA GLN A 86 -17.29 13.29 12.21
C GLN A 86 -18.13 12.24 11.48
N CYS A 87 -18.93 12.64 10.50
CA CYS A 87 -19.70 11.70 9.69
C CYS A 87 -18.81 10.72 8.91
N ILE A 88 -17.69 11.21 8.34
CA ILE A 88 -16.72 10.36 7.62
C ILE A 88 -16.11 9.32 8.56
N VAL A 89 -15.68 9.74 9.76
CA VAL A 89 -15.12 8.83 10.78
C VAL A 89 -16.15 7.79 11.19
N ALA A 90 -17.38 8.21 11.51
CA ALA A 90 -18.45 7.29 11.90
C ALA A 90 -18.77 6.26 10.79
N ALA A 91 -18.76 6.69 9.52
CA ALA A 91 -18.98 5.78 8.40
C ALA A 91 -17.86 4.74 8.26
N LYS A 92 -16.60 5.13 8.49
CA LYS A 92 -15.45 4.22 8.48
C LYS A 92 -15.59 3.14 9.55
N GLU A 93 -15.92 3.53 10.79
CA GLU A 93 -16.17 2.60 11.91
C GLU A 93 -17.25 1.55 11.58
N THR A 94 -18.32 1.95 10.87
CA THR A 94 -19.37 0.99 10.45
C THR A 94 -18.95 0.06 9.31
N THR A 95 -17.97 0.46 8.49
CA THR A 95 -17.52 -0.27 7.30
C THR A 95 -16.33 -1.18 7.58
N THR A 96 -15.52 -0.88 8.60
CA THR A 96 -14.57 -1.82 9.19
C THR A 96 -15.27 -2.63 10.26
N PRO A 97 -15.82 -3.83 9.97
CA PRO A 97 -16.02 -4.80 11.03
C PRO A 97 -14.65 -5.10 11.60
N HIS A 98 -14.38 -4.59 12.79
CA HIS A 98 -13.34 -5.13 13.66
C HIS A 98 -13.73 -6.57 13.99
N PHE A 99 -13.48 -7.48 13.06
CA PHE A 99 -13.64 -8.91 13.25
C PHE A 99 -12.45 -9.37 14.08
N GLU A 100 -12.48 -9.09 15.37
CA GLU A 100 -11.74 -9.91 16.32
C GLU A 100 -12.61 -11.13 16.63
N PRO A 101 -12.26 -12.32 16.10
CA PRO A 101 -12.96 -13.53 16.48
C PRO A 101 -12.86 -13.70 18.00
N GLN A 102 -13.96 -14.13 18.66
CA GLN A 102 -14.05 -14.28 20.12
C GLN A 102 -13.03 -15.26 20.75
N GLY A 103 -12.09 -15.80 19.97
CA GLY A 103 -10.98 -16.66 20.39
C GLY A 103 -9.58 -16.18 19.94
N GLY A 104 -9.43 -14.95 19.45
CA GLY A 104 -8.17 -14.46 18.89
C GLY A 104 -7.86 -15.04 17.51
N TRP A 105 -6.82 -14.52 16.87
CA TRP A 105 -6.34 -15.05 15.59
C TRP A 105 -5.76 -16.46 15.81
N PRO A 106 -6.15 -17.47 15.01
CA PRO A 106 -5.58 -18.81 15.11
C PRO A 106 -4.05 -18.74 14.95
N ASN A 107 -3.33 -19.54 15.74
CA ASN A 107 -1.88 -19.58 15.69
C ASN A 107 -1.42 -20.01 14.29
N PRO A 108 -0.45 -19.31 13.66
CA PRO A 108 0.10 -19.72 12.37
C PRO A 108 0.56 -21.20 12.33
N ASP A 109 1.05 -21.74 13.43
CA ASP A 109 1.46 -23.14 13.53
C ASP A 109 0.29 -24.13 13.41
N ASP A 110 -0.92 -23.73 13.85
CA ASP A 110 -2.12 -24.56 13.75
C ASP A 110 -2.69 -24.56 12.32
N ILE A 111 -2.62 -23.42 11.62
CA ILE A 111 -2.98 -23.30 10.20
C ILE A 111 -2.07 -24.19 9.34
N VAL A 112 -0.76 -24.16 9.61
CA VAL A 112 0.20 -25.01 8.87
C VAL A 112 -0.09 -26.49 9.12
N LYS A 113 -0.46 -26.86 10.34
CA LYS A 113 -0.82 -28.25 10.64
C LYS A 113 -2.07 -28.73 9.93
N GLU A 114 -3.11 -27.89 9.89
CA GLU A 114 -4.38 -28.25 9.28
C GLU A 114 -4.28 -28.40 7.75
N PHE A 115 -3.49 -27.56 7.09
CA PHE A 115 -3.47 -27.50 5.63
C PHE A 115 -2.21 -28.10 4.97
N PHE A 116 -1.11 -28.28 5.70
CA PHE A 116 0.19 -28.63 5.10
C PHE A 116 0.90 -29.85 5.71
N VAL A 117 0.40 -30.46 6.78
CA VAL A 117 1.07 -31.64 7.39
C VAL A 117 0.91 -32.91 6.55
N ASP A 118 -0.19 -33.07 5.81
CA ASP A 118 -0.42 -34.27 4.99
C ASP A 118 0.55 -34.42 3.81
N ILE A 119 1.31 -33.39 3.45
CA ILE A 119 2.32 -33.45 2.38
C ILE A 119 3.61 -34.15 2.83
N THR A 120 3.80 -34.35 4.14
CA THR A 120 5.06 -34.84 4.72
C THR A 120 5.02 -36.26 5.28
N ASN A 121 3.90 -36.97 5.19
CA ASN A 121 3.86 -38.41 5.50
C ASN A 121 4.24 -39.23 4.26
N PRO A 122 5.41 -39.91 4.23
CA PRO A 122 5.82 -40.71 3.08
C PRO A 122 5.06 -42.05 2.93
N ASP A 123 4.06 -42.35 3.78
CA ASP A 123 3.42 -43.67 3.86
C ASP A 123 2.04 -43.75 3.17
N THR A 124 1.48 -42.62 2.71
CA THR A 124 0.23 -42.61 1.92
C THR A 124 0.50 -41.96 0.58
N THR A 125 1.15 -42.70 -0.32
CA THR A 125 1.11 -42.40 -1.76
C THR A 125 -0.28 -42.80 -2.28
N GLU A 126 -1.30 -42.03 -1.91
CA GLU A 126 -2.44 -41.91 -2.81
C GLU A 126 -1.95 -41.06 -3.97
N GLU A 127 -1.86 -41.67 -5.16
CA GLU A 127 -1.62 -40.96 -6.41
C GLU A 127 -2.70 -39.88 -6.55
N PHE A 128 -2.38 -38.68 -6.06
CA PHE A 128 -3.10 -37.47 -6.41
C PHE A 128 -2.93 -37.33 -7.92
N THR A 129 -3.88 -37.88 -8.66
CA THR A 129 -4.03 -37.62 -10.07
C THR A 129 -4.51 -36.18 -10.13
N TYR A 130 -3.57 -35.24 -10.06
CA TYR A 130 -3.85 -33.87 -10.46
C TYR A 130 -4.50 -33.96 -11.83
N PRO A 131 -5.60 -33.25 -12.11
CA PRO A 131 -6.04 -33.15 -13.48
C PRO A 131 -4.87 -32.55 -14.24
N ILE A 132 -4.19 -33.40 -15.02
CA ILE A 132 -3.44 -32.97 -16.18
C ILE A 132 -4.41 -32.02 -16.87
N TRP A 133 -3.97 -30.78 -17.09
CA TRP A 133 -4.77 -29.80 -17.79
C TRP A 133 -5.06 -30.38 -19.16
N ASP A 134 -6.19 -31.08 -19.29
CA ASP A 134 -6.58 -31.74 -20.52
C ASP A 134 -6.87 -30.64 -21.51
N VAL A 135 -6.02 -30.58 -22.53
CA VAL A 135 -6.14 -29.59 -23.59
C VAL A 135 -7.50 -29.83 -24.26
N PRO A 136 -8.35 -28.79 -24.37
CA PRO A 136 -9.62 -28.92 -25.07
C PRO A 136 -9.41 -29.52 -26.46
N PRO A 137 -10.24 -30.51 -26.88
CA PRO A 137 -10.01 -31.29 -28.09
C PRO A 137 -9.95 -30.45 -29.38
N GLU A 138 -10.49 -29.23 -29.33
CA GLU A 138 -10.44 -28.25 -30.40
C GLU A 138 -9.00 -27.78 -30.69
N LEU A 139 -8.13 -27.78 -29.68
CA LEU A 139 -6.75 -27.30 -29.78
C LEU A 139 -5.76 -28.38 -30.24
N HIS A 140 -6.12 -29.67 -30.20
CA HIS A 140 -5.26 -30.77 -30.67
C HIS A 140 -4.96 -30.73 -32.18
N ASN A 141 -5.82 -30.07 -32.97
CA ASN A 141 -5.70 -30.02 -34.43
C ASN A 141 -4.99 -28.76 -34.96
N TYR A 142 -4.49 -27.88 -34.08
CA TYR A 142 -3.78 -26.66 -34.48
C TYR A 142 -2.26 -26.86 -34.40
N PRO A 143 -1.55 -26.94 -35.55
CA PRO A 143 -0.11 -27.21 -35.57
C PRO A 143 0.77 -26.05 -35.09
N ASN A 144 0.23 -24.86 -34.84
CA ASN A 144 0.99 -23.66 -34.47
C ASN A 144 0.31 -22.88 -33.32
N LEU A 145 0.16 -23.51 -32.16
CA LEU A 145 -0.25 -22.80 -30.94
C LEU A 145 0.89 -21.90 -30.44
N PRO A 146 0.61 -20.70 -29.91
CA PRO A 146 1.62 -19.90 -29.23
C PRO A 146 2.15 -20.63 -27.97
N PRO A 147 3.39 -20.39 -27.53
CA PRO A 147 4.02 -21.12 -26.41
C PRO A 147 3.22 -21.12 -25.11
N SER A 148 2.42 -20.07 -24.87
CA SER A 148 1.54 -19.93 -23.69
C SER A 148 0.35 -20.89 -23.68
N LEU A 149 0.05 -21.55 -24.81
CA LEU A 149 -1.05 -22.50 -24.97
C LEU A 149 -0.55 -23.94 -25.22
N TRP A 150 0.75 -24.18 -25.06
CA TRP A 150 1.29 -25.53 -25.12
C TRP A 150 1.00 -26.26 -23.82
N PRO A 151 0.65 -27.56 -23.88
CA PRO A 151 0.50 -28.36 -22.67
C PRO A 151 1.82 -28.38 -21.91
N VAL A 152 1.73 -28.07 -20.62
CA VAL A 152 2.86 -28.17 -19.69
C VAL A 152 3.18 -29.66 -19.52
N THR A 153 4.23 -30.13 -20.17
CA THR A 153 4.74 -31.49 -19.97
C THR A 153 5.64 -31.51 -18.73
N PRO A 154 5.72 -32.62 -17.98
CA PRO A 154 6.61 -32.74 -16.82
C PRO A 154 8.07 -32.36 -17.15
N GLU A 155 8.51 -32.66 -18.37
CA GLU A 155 9.85 -32.35 -18.88
C GLU A 155 10.08 -30.83 -19.04
N SER A 156 9.06 -30.08 -19.48
CA SER A 156 9.14 -28.62 -19.64
C SER A 156 9.24 -27.85 -18.32
N VAL A 157 8.75 -28.43 -17.22
CA VAL A 157 8.79 -27.80 -15.88
C VAL A 157 10.17 -27.97 -15.24
N THR A 158 10.86 -29.06 -15.56
CA THR A 158 12.20 -29.36 -15.02
C THR A 158 13.32 -28.66 -15.77
N ASP A 159 13.09 -28.28 -17.03
CA ASP A 159 14.05 -27.51 -17.83
C ASP A 159 14.10 -26.05 -17.39
N SER A 160 14.83 -25.80 -16.30
CA SER A 160 15.14 -24.45 -15.79
C SER A 160 16.17 -23.71 -16.65
N ASN A 161 15.97 -23.64 -17.97
CA ASN A 161 16.78 -22.80 -18.85
C ASN A 161 16.13 -21.42 -18.98
N PHE A 162 16.12 -20.67 -17.87
CA PHE A 162 15.77 -19.26 -17.92
C PHE A 162 16.95 -18.49 -18.51
N GLY A 163 16.79 -18.01 -19.74
CA GLY A 163 17.77 -17.13 -20.37
C GLY A 163 18.08 -15.96 -19.43
N GLN A 164 19.37 -15.70 -19.22
CA GLN A 164 19.87 -14.61 -18.39
C GLN A 164 19.24 -13.30 -18.88
N TRP A 165 18.47 -12.62 -18.03
CA TRP A 165 17.90 -11.33 -18.37
C TRP A 165 19.05 -10.33 -18.53
N SER A 166 19.25 -9.85 -19.76
CA SER A 166 20.23 -8.83 -20.14
C SER A 166 19.75 -7.43 -19.82
#